data_AF-A0A6B2SRU3-F1
#
_entry.id   AF-A0A6B2SRU3-F1
#
_cell.length_a   1.000
_cell.length_b   1.000
_cell.length_c   1.000
_cell.angle_alpha   90.00
_cell.angle_beta   90.00
_cell.angle_gamma   90.00
#
_symmetry.space_group_name_H-M   'P 1'
#
loop_
_entity.id
_entity.type
_entity.pdbx_description
1 polymer ?
#
loop_
_entity_poly.entity_id
_entity_poly.type
_entity_poly.pdbx_seq_one_letter_code
_entity_poly.pdbx_strand_id
1 'polypeptide(L)'
;GGLREDAARLVAAVRDAVVVAVDLPSGVDADTGEVHGDAVRADVTVTFGAYKPGLLIDPGREYAGVVRLVDIGLAPADLGRAEAEALQFADVERLLPVPGGESDKYRRGVVGIVAGSERYPGAAVLAVA
;
A
#
# COMPACT_ATOMS: atom_id res chain seq x y z
N GLY A 1 -5.68 -13.14 12.89
CA GLY A 1 -5.59 -13.46 14.34
C GLY A 1 -4.13 -13.56 14.75
N GLY A 2 -3.78 -13.21 15.99
CA GLY A 2 -2.38 -13.11 16.44
C GLY A 2 -1.58 -14.40 16.43
N LEU A 3 -0.28 -14.26 16.69
CA LEU A 3 0.63 -15.39 16.83
C LEU A 3 0.19 -16.33 17.96
N ARG A 4 0.29 -17.64 17.68
CA ARG A 4 0.19 -18.67 18.74
C ARG A 4 1.37 -18.52 19.69
N GLU A 5 1.19 -18.90 20.95
CA GLU A 5 2.19 -18.69 22.01
C GLU A 5 3.60 -19.18 21.63
N ASP A 6 3.72 -20.40 21.10
CA ASP A 6 5.00 -20.96 20.67
C ASP A 6 5.67 -20.13 19.57
N ALA A 7 4.89 -19.63 18.62
CA ALA A 7 5.38 -18.77 17.54
C ALA A 7 5.78 -17.39 18.07
N ALA A 8 5.00 -16.81 18.98
CA ALA A 8 5.32 -15.55 19.63
C ALA A 8 6.66 -15.64 20.38
N ARG A 9 6.91 -16.75 21.10
CA ARG A 9 8.20 -16.98 21.79
C ARG A 9 9.37 -17.08 20.81
N LEU A 10 9.20 -17.75 19.67
CA LEU A 10 10.25 -17.84 18.63
C LEU A 10 10.56 -16.47 18.02
N VAL A 11 9.53 -15.72 17.64
CA VAL A 11 9.68 -14.36 17.10
C VAL A 11 10.36 -13.45 18.11
N ALA A 12 9.94 -13.51 19.38
CA ALA A 12 10.54 -12.76 20.46
C ALA A 12 11.97 -13.18 20.81
N ALA A 13 12.48 -14.31 20.30
CA ALA A 13 13.86 -14.75 20.49
C ALA A 13 14.79 -14.31 19.34
N VAL A 14 14.25 -13.84 18.21
CA VAL A 14 15.06 -13.33 17.10
C VAL A 14 15.77 -12.05 17.52
N ARG A 15 17.10 -12.03 17.39
CA ARG A 15 17.97 -10.88 17.69
C ARG A 15 18.95 -10.71 16.54
N ASP A 16 19.22 -9.46 16.16
CA ASP A 16 20.26 -9.08 15.20
C ASP A 16 20.24 -9.88 13.89
N ALA A 17 19.04 -10.14 13.35
CA ALA A 17 18.84 -10.90 12.13
C ALA A 17 17.83 -10.21 11.22
N VAL A 18 18.00 -10.39 9.91
CA VAL A 18 17.04 -9.94 8.90
C VAL A 18 15.84 -10.89 8.91
N VAL A 19 14.64 -10.33 9.09
CA VAL A 19 13.39 -11.08 9.10
C VAL A 19 12.73 -10.98 7.74
N VAL A 20 12.60 -12.13 7.07
CA VAL A 20 11.89 -12.24 5.79
C VAL A 20 10.56 -12.96 6.03
N ALA A 21 9.45 -12.26 5.84
CA ALA A 21 8.13 -12.87 5.80
C ALA A 21 7.86 -13.46 4.41
N VAL A 22 7.25 -14.63 4.40
CA VAL A 22 6.79 -15.30 3.19
C VAL A 22 5.28 -15.13 3.11
N ASP A 23 4.83 -14.58 1.99
CA ASP A 23 3.46 -14.20 1.66
C ASP A 23 2.87 -13.02 2.45
N LEU A 24 2.86 -13.13 3.78
CA LEU A 24 2.30 -12.15 4.72
C LEU A 24 3.03 -12.28 6.07
N PRO A 25 3.34 -11.18 6.78
CA PRO A 25 3.86 -11.29 8.14
C PRO A 25 2.86 -12.03 9.04
N SER A 26 3.32 -13.09 9.69
CA SER A 26 2.45 -13.91 10.53
C SER A 26 1.84 -13.08 11.66
N GLY A 27 0.52 -13.15 11.83
CA GLY A 27 -0.24 -12.36 12.80
C GLY A 27 -0.96 -11.14 12.21
N VAL A 28 -0.64 -10.76 10.97
CA VAL A 28 -1.39 -9.75 10.19
C VAL A 28 -2.57 -10.43 9.49
N ASP A 29 -3.72 -9.75 9.44
CA ASP A 29 -4.85 -10.16 8.61
C ASP A 29 -4.61 -9.79 7.13
N ALA A 30 -4.81 -10.75 6.24
CA ALA A 30 -4.51 -10.58 4.82
C ALA A 30 -5.41 -9.55 4.11
N ASP A 31 -6.67 -9.45 4.55
CA ASP A 31 -7.70 -8.68 3.84
C ASP A 31 -7.89 -7.29 4.44
N THR A 32 -7.67 -7.15 5.75
CA THR A 32 -7.90 -5.88 6.46
C THR A 32 -6.63 -5.17 6.89
N GLY A 33 -5.52 -5.90 7.04
CA GLY A 33 -4.30 -5.38 7.67
C GLY A 33 -4.40 -5.25 9.18
N GLU A 34 -5.48 -5.72 9.81
CA GLU A 34 -5.60 -5.71 11.26
C GLU A 34 -4.58 -6.64 11.91
N VAL A 35 -4.08 -6.24 13.08
CA VAL A 35 -3.12 -6.99 13.89
C VAL A 35 -3.73 -7.21 15.26
N HIS A 36 -4.04 -8.46 15.59
CA HIS A 36 -4.65 -8.82 16.87
C HIS A 36 -3.63 -9.48 17.79
N GLY A 37 -2.91 -8.67 18.58
CA GLY A 37 -1.85 -9.14 19.47
C GLY A 37 -0.48 -9.13 18.81
N ASP A 38 0.36 -10.12 19.11
CA ASP A 38 1.71 -10.19 18.55
C ASP A 38 1.67 -10.57 17.06
N ALA A 39 2.51 -9.90 16.28
CA ALA A 39 2.76 -10.20 14.86
C ALA A 39 4.23 -10.03 14.51
N VAL A 40 4.67 -10.75 13.48
CA VAL A 40 6.03 -10.64 12.94
C VAL A 40 6.19 -9.27 12.30
N ARG A 41 7.23 -8.52 12.71
CA ARG A 41 7.71 -7.36 11.97
C ARG A 41 8.84 -7.81 11.05
N ALA A 42 8.59 -7.76 9.74
CA ALA A 42 9.54 -8.17 8.73
C ALA A 42 10.33 -6.96 8.21
N ASP A 43 11.60 -7.19 7.87
CA ASP A 43 12.39 -6.24 7.08
C ASP A 43 11.97 -6.32 5.60
N VAL A 44 11.62 -7.52 5.13
CA VAL A 44 11.19 -7.80 3.77
C VAL A 44 10.04 -8.80 3.79
N THR A 45 9.00 -8.57 2.98
CA THR A 45 7.96 -9.57 2.70
C THR A 45 8.00 -9.97 1.24
N VAL A 46 8.15 -11.26 0.95
CA VAL A 46 8.05 -11.82 -0.41
C VAL A 46 6.65 -12.41 -0.57
N THR A 47 5.82 -11.81 -1.41
CA THR A 47 4.44 -12.25 -1.65
C THR A 47 4.24 -12.73 -3.09
N PHE A 48 3.15 -13.44 -3.34
CA PHE A 48 2.93 -14.14 -4.61
C PHE A 48 1.54 -13.88 -5.19
N GLY A 49 1.42 -13.97 -6.52
CA GLY A 49 0.17 -13.79 -7.26
C GLY A 49 -0.27 -12.32 -7.32
N ALA A 50 -0.67 -11.76 -6.19
CA ALA A 50 -1.03 -10.35 -6.05
C ALA A 50 -0.66 -9.82 -4.65
N TYR A 51 -0.64 -8.49 -4.52
CA TYR A 51 -0.54 -7.83 -3.22
C TYR A 51 -1.83 -8.06 -2.43
N LYS A 52 -1.70 -8.58 -1.21
CA LYS A 52 -2.80 -8.68 -0.25
C LYS A 52 -3.07 -7.28 0.34
N PRO A 53 -4.33 -6.85 0.53
CA PRO A 53 -4.63 -5.53 1.09
C PRO A 53 -3.92 -5.27 2.44
N GLY A 54 -3.80 -6.28 3.29
CA GLY A 54 -3.13 -6.18 4.59
C GLY A 54 -1.63 -5.88 4.54
N LEU A 55 -0.99 -6.00 3.36
CA LEU A 55 0.38 -5.54 3.13
C LEU A 55 0.47 -4.03 2.85
N LEU A 56 -0.66 -3.39 2.54
CA LEU A 56 -0.75 -2.02 2.06
C LEU A 56 -1.55 -1.10 2.99
N ILE A 57 -2.37 -1.68 3.87
CA ILE A 57 -3.22 -0.96 4.83
C ILE A 57 -2.59 -1.02 6.22
N ASP A 58 -2.54 0.12 6.92
CA ASP A 58 -2.07 0.18 8.29
C ASP A 58 -3.12 -0.43 9.27
N PRO A 59 -2.69 -1.14 10.33
CA PRO A 59 -1.30 -1.27 10.78
C PRO A 59 -0.48 -2.35 10.04
N GLY A 60 -1.08 -3.28 9.32
CA GLY A 60 -0.40 -4.43 8.70
C GLY A 60 0.78 -4.05 7.79
N ARG A 61 0.65 -2.97 7.02
CA ARG A 61 1.73 -2.40 6.21
C ARG A 61 3.00 -2.10 7.01
N GLU A 62 2.89 -1.62 8.25
CA GLU A 62 4.05 -1.34 9.11
C GLU A 62 4.82 -2.61 9.52
N TYR A 63 4.17 -3.77 9.47
CA TYR A 63 4.76 -5.07 9.79
C TYR A 63 5.38 -5.75 8.56
N ALA A 64 5.06 -5.29 7.35
CA ALA A 64 5.47 -5.93 6.11
C ALA A 64 6.87 -5.54 5.63
N GLY A 65 7.41 -4.42 6.12
CA GLY A 65 8.69 -3.89 5.67
C GLY A 65 8.68 -3.63 4.16
N VAL A 66 9.75 -4.03 3.48
CA VAL A 66 9.85 -3.91 2.02
C VAL A 66 9.11 -5.08 1.35
N VAL A 67 8.02 -4.79 0.64
CA VAL A 67 7.25 -5.82 -0.07
C VAL A 67 7.85 -6.10 -1.46
N ARG A 68 7.92 -7.38 -1.82
CA ARG A 68 8.35 -7.89 -3.13
C ARG A 68 7.32 -8.88 -3.65
N LEU A 69 6.62 -8.53 -4.72
CA LEU A 69 5.79 -9.48 -5.46
C LEU A 69 6.68 -10.33 -6.38
N VAL A 70 6.67 -11.64 -6.17
CA VAL A 70 7.40 -12.60 -7.00
C VAL A 70 6.41 -13.35 -7.87
N ASP A 71 6.74 -13.41 -9.17
CA ASP A 71 6.00 -14.22 -10.13
C ASP A 71 6.28 -15.70 -9.91
N ILE A 72 5.21 -16.47 -9.76
CA ILE A 72 5.24 -17.93 -9.57
C ILE A 72 4.54 -18.67 -10.72
N GLY A 73 4.30 -17.98 -11.85
CA GLY A 73 3.67 -18.55 -13.04
C GLY A 73 2.15 -18.51 -13.03
N LEU A 74 1.53 -17.60 -12.26
CA LEU A 74 0.09 -17.36 -12.30
C LEU A 74 -0.24 -16.33 -13.37
N ALA A 75 -1.09 -16.70 -14.33
CA ALA A 75 -1.58 -15.77 -15.32
C ALA A 75 -2.65 -14.85 -14.72
N PRO A 76 -2.86 -13.63 -15.27
CA PRO A 76 -3.94 -12.75 -14.80
C PRO A 76 -5.33 -13.40 -14.84
N ALA A 77 -5.56 -14.33 -15.77
CA ALA A 77 -6.81 -15.09 -15.85
C ALA A 77 -7.03 -16.04 -14.65
N ASP A 78 -5.95 -16.49 -13.99
CA ASP A 78 -6.00 -17.39 -12.84
C ASP A 78 -6.36 -16.65 -11.54
N LEU A 79 -6.11 -15.34 -11.49
CA LEU A 79 -6.32 -14.50 -10.30
C LEU A 79 -7.72 -13.87 -10.23
N GLY A 80 -8.48 -13.96 -11.33
CA GLY A 80 -9.78 -13.30 -11.43
C GLY A 80 -9.65 -11.77 -11.50
N ARG A 81 -10.77 -11.06 -11.25
CA ARG A 81 -10.81 -9.61 -11.24
C ARG A 81 -10.33 -9.09 -9.89
N ALA A 82 -9.37 -8.17 -9.90
CA ALA A 82 -8.95 -7.46 -8.69
C ALA A 82 -10.09 -6.58 -8.16
N GLU A 83 -10.32 -6.63 -6.84
CA GLU A 83 -11.27 -5.77 -6.14
C GLU A 83 -10.72 -4.36 -5.92
N ALA A 84 -9.39 -4.23 -5.85
CA ALA A 84 -8.66 -2.98 -5.71
C ALA A 84 -7.32 -3.05 -6.46
N GLU A 85 -6.81 -1.89 -6.87
CA GLU A 85 -5.52 -1.74 -7.54
C GLU A 85 -4.64 -0.77 -6.78
N ALA A 86 -3.37 -1.13 -6.56
CA ALA A 86 -2.37 -0.27 -5.96
C ALA A 86 -1.48 0.32 -7.05
N LEU A 87 -1.76 1.56 -7.45
CA LEU A 87 -1.03 2.23 -8.51
C LEU A 87 0.46 2.33 -8.19
N GLN A 88 1.29 1.83 -9.10
CA GLN A 88 2.73 2.01 -9.08
C GLN A 88 3.10 3.27 -9.87
N PHE A 89 4.36 3.69 -9.76
CA PHE A 89 4.88 4.87 -10.45
C PHE A 89 4.56 4.88 -11.96
N ALA A 90 4.80 3.76 -12.65
CA ALA A 90 4.52 3.64 -14.08
C ALA A 90 3.02 3.72 -14.42
N ASP A 91 2.14 3.28 -13.50
CA ASP A 91 0.71 3.40 -13.70
C ASP A 91 0.28 4.87 -13.64
N VAL A 92 0.80 5.61 -12.65
CA VAL A 92 0.57 7.05 -12.51
C VAL A 92 1.11 7.81 -13.72
N GLU A 93 2.31 7.48 -14.18
CA GLU A 93 2.91 8.10 -15.37
C GLU A 93 2.03 7.97 -16.61
N ARG A 94 1.43 6.78 -16.84
CA ARG A 94 0.50 6.57 -17.97
C ARG A 94 -0.82 7.31 -17.82
N LEU A 95 -1.26 7.58 -16.59
CA LEU A 95 -2.53 8.27 -16.32
C LEU A 95 -2.40 9.79 -16.42
N LEU A 96 -1.20 10.34 -16.28
CA LEU A 96 -0.97 11.78 -16.31
C LEU A 96 -1.17 12.35 -17.73
N PRO A 97 -2.02 13.38 -17.90
CA PRO A 97 -2.21 14.01 -19.20
C PRO A 97 -0.97 14.80 -19.62
N VAL A 98 -0.47 14.53 -20.83
CA VAL A 98 0.68 15.24 -21.41
C VAL A 98 0.19 16.38 -22.32
N PRO A 99 0.50 17.66 -22.04
CA PRO A 99 0.10 18.78 -22.90
C PRO A 99 0.75 18.71 -24.30
N GLY A 100 -0.06 18.91 -25.33
CA GLY A 100 0.40 19.05 -26.73
C GLY A 100 0.47 20.51 -27.19
N GLY A 101 0.87 20.75 -28.44
CA GLY A 101 1.02 22.11 -29.00
C GLY A 101 -0.24 22.99 -28.98
N GLU A 102 -1.42 22.35 -29.02
CA GLU A 102 -2.74 23.01 -28.98
C GLU A 102 -3.31 23.15 -27.55
N SER A 103 -2.52 22.82 -26.52
CA SER A 103 -2.97 22.89 -25.12
C SER A 103 -2.85 24.31 -24.58
N ASP A 104 -3.97 25.02 -24.51
CA ASP A 104 -4.07 26.33 -23.88
C ASP A 104 -4.66 26.27 -22.45
N LYS A 105 -4.67 27.42 -21.76
CA LYS A 105 -5.14 27.55 -20.37
C LYS A 105 -6.60 27.18 -20.14
N TYR A 106 -7.47 27.23 -21.15
CA TYR A 106 -8.88 26.88 -21.03
C TYR A 106 -9.11 25.42 -21.43
N ARG A 107 -8.37 24.94 -22.43
CA ARG A 107 -8.46 23.55 -22.91
C ARG A 107 -7.97 22.52 -21.89
N ARG A 108 -7.13 22.95 -20.94
CA ARG A 108 -6.68 22.13 -19.80
C ARG A 108 -7.61 22.17 -18.58
N GLY A 109 -8.80 22.78 -18.73
CA GLY A 109 -9.78 22.89 -17.66
C GLY A 109 -9.53 24.05 -16.71
N VAL A 110 -10.60 24.55 -16.10
CA VAL A 110 -10.58 25.59 -15.07
C VAL A 110 -11.34 25.04 -13.87
N VAL A 111 -10.71 25.02 -12.70
CA VAL A 111 -11.30 24.50 -11.46
C VAL A 111 -11.62 25.67 -10.53
N GLY A 112 -12.87 25.73 -10.05
CA GLY A 112 -13.26 26.59 -8.94
C GLY A 112 -13.20 25.83 -7.62
N ILE A 113 -12.64 26.43 -6.57
CA ILE A 113 -12.52 25.83 -5.24
C ILE A 113 -13.24 26.70 -4.23
N VAL A 114 -14.07 26.07 -3.41
CA VAL A 114 -14.68 26.67 -2.21
C VAL A 114 -14.11 25.95 -1.00
N ALA A 115 -13.14 26.58 -0.34
CA ALA A 115 -12.42 26.00 0.78
C ALA A 115 -11.98 27.10 1.76
N GLY A 116 -11.63 26.67 2.98
CA GLY A 116 -11.18 27.56 4.04
C GLY A 116 -12.30 28.03 4.97
N SER A 117 -11.87 28.57 6.11
CA SER A 117 -12.71 29.18 7.14
C SER A 117 -11.86 30.10 8.01
N GLU A 118 -12.45 30.83 8.94
CA GLU A 118 -11.68 31.61 9.94
C GLU A 118 -10.69 30.73 10.72
N ARG A 119 -11.05 29.46 10.98
CA ARG A 119 -10.20 28.49 11.68
C ARG A 119 -9.12 27.88 10.78
N TYR A 120 -9.40 27.73 9.48
CA TYR A 120 -8.50 27.09 8.52
C TYR A 120 -8.27 27.96 7.28
N PRO A 121 -7.70 29.17 7.44
CA PRO A 121 -7.56 30.12 6.33
C PRO A 121 -6.61 29.61 5.24
N GLY A 122 -5.65 28.74 5.58
CA GLY A 122 -4.68 28.19 4.63
C GLY A 122 -5.20 27.08 3.71
N ALA A 123 -6.39 26.49 3.98
CA ALA A 123 -6.88 25.34 3.22
C ALA A 123 -7.12 25.69 1.74
N ALA A 124 -7.64 26.89 1.46
CA ALA A 124 -7.83 27.36 0.09
C ALA A 124 -6.50 27.53 -0.65
N VAL A 125 -5.46 28.02 0.04
CA VAL A 125 -4.14 28.26 -0.55
C VAL A 125 -3.47 26.93 -0.91
N LEU A 126 -3.51 25.93 -0.02
CA LEU A 126 -2.92 24.62 -0.29
C LEU A 126 -3.63 23.87 -1.43
N ALA A 127 -4.94 24.05 -1.59
CA ALA A 127 -5.71 23.35 -2.63
C ALA A 127 -5.42 23.85 -4.05
N VAL A 128 -4.83 25.05 -4.20
CA VAL A 128 -4.45 25.64 -5.49
C VAL A 128 -2.92 25.75 -5.68
N ALA A 129 -2.14 25.31 -4.69
CA ALA A 129 -0.69 25.39 -4.68
C ALA A 129 -0.03 24.29 -5.53
#